data_AF-A0A2K5Z7W2-F1
#
_entry.id   AF-A0A2K5Z7W2-F1
#
_cell.length_a   1.000
_cell.length_b   1.000
_cell.length_c   1.000
_cell.angle_alpha   90.00
_cell.angle_beta   90.00
_cell.angle_gamma   90.00
#
_symmetry.space_group_name_H-M   'P 1'
#
loop_
_entity.id
_entity.type
_entity.pdbx_description
1 polymer ?
#
loop_
_entity_poly.entity_id
_entity_poly.type
_entity_poly.pdbx_seq_one_letter_code
_entity_poly.pdbx_strand_id
1 'polypeptide(L)'
;MDAKARNCLLQHREALEKDIKTSYIMDHMISDGFLTISEEEKVRNEPTQQQRAAMLIKMILKKDNDSYISFYNALLHEGYKDLAALLHDGIPVVSSSSGKDSVSGITSYVRTVLCEGGVPQRPVVFVTRKKLVNAIQQKLSKLKGEPGWVTIHGMAGCGKSVLAAEAVRDHSLLEDCFPGGVHWVSVGKQDKSGLLMKLQNLCTRLDQDESFSQRLPLNIEEAKDRLRILMLRKHPRSLLILDDVWDSWVLKAFDNQCQILLTTRDKSVTDSVMGPKYVVPVESSLGKEKGLEILSLFVNMKKADLPEQAHSIIKECKVVERCHWGILTDLLHKWNQS
;
A
#
# COMPACT_ATOMS: atom_id res chain seq x y z
N MET A 1 5.15 6.75 -28.96
CA MET A 1 5.22 7.81 -27.95
C MET A 1 5.72 9.09 -28.59
N ASP A 2 5.48 10.23 -27.96
CA ASP A 2 5.87 11.55 -28.43
C ASP A 2 7.38 11.75 -28.37
N ALA A 3 7.88 12.72 -29.15
CA ALA A 3 9.30 13.02 -29.24
C ALA A 3 9.92 13.37 -27.87
N LYS A 4 9.18 14.09 -27.01
CA LYS A 4 9.63 14.46 -25.66
C LYS A 4 9.89 13.23 -24.78
N ALA A 5 8.89 12.33 -24.69
CA ALA A 5 8.98 11.09 -23.93
C ALA A 5 10.10 10.18 -24.47
N ARG A 6 10.18 10.06 -25.80
CA ARG A 6 11.21 9.26 -26.45
C ARG A 6 12.62 9.79 -26.17
N ASN A 7 12.83 11.09 -26.27
CA ASN A 7 14.13 11.72 -26.02
C ASN A 7 14.54 11.58 -24.55
N CYS A 8 13.61 11.74 -23.62
CA CYS A 8 13.86 11.56 -22.19
C CYS A 8 14.27 10.11 -21.88
N LEU A 9 13.57 9.11 -22.43
CA LEU A 9 13.94 7.70 -22.25
C LEU A 9 15.32 7.37 -22.84
N LEU A 10 15.66 7.98 -23.99
CA LEU A 10 16.96 7.82 -24.61
C LEU A 10 18.09 8.49 -23.80
N GLN A 11 17.84 9.69 -23.27
CA GLN A 11 18.80 10.46 -22.49
C GLN A 11 19.19 9.73 -21.20
N HIS A 12 18.23 9.09 -20.53
CA HIS A 12 18.46 8.41 -19.24
C HIS A 12 18.63 6.89 -19.37
N ARG A 13 18.75 6.39 -20.60
CA ARG A 13 18.83 4.95 -20.90
C ARG A 13 19.95 4.25 -20.14
N GLU A 14 21.14 4.83 -20.07
CA GLU A 14 22.29 4.20 -19.40
C GLU A 14 22.05 3.98 -17.90
N ALA A 15 21.43 4.95 -17.22
CA ALA A 15 21.08 4.83 -15.81
C ALA A 15 20.01 3.73 -15.59
N LEU A 16 19.00 3.70 -16.47
CA LEU A 16 17.94 2.70 -16.43
C LEU A 16 18.48 1.28 -16.68
N GLU A 17 19.38 1.11 -17.66
CA GLU A 17 19.98 -0.19 -17.98
C GLU A 17 20.82 -0.74 -16.83
N LYS A 18 21.48 0.13 -16.07
CA LYS A 18 22.37 -0.27 -14.98
C LYS A 18 21.62 -0.80 -13.76
N ASP A 19 20.55 -0.11 -13.35
CA ASP A 19 20.02 -0.23 -11.98
C ASP A 19 18.67 -0.97 -11.89
N ILE A 20 17.96 -1.13 -13.01
CA ILE A 20 16.61 -1.73 -13.02
C ILE A 20 16.63 -3.27 -13.00
N LYS A 21 15.77 -3.87 -12.17
CA LYS A 21 15.38 -5.28 -12.25
C LYS A 21 14.07 -5.41 -13.03
N THR A 22 14.12 -6.10 -14.16
CA THR A 22 13.01 -6.10 -15.12
C THR A 22 11.81 -6.93 -14.70
N SER A 23 11.96 -7.97 -13.86
CA SER A 23 10.87 -8.91 -13.54
C SER A 23 9.61 -8.22 -13.04
N TYR A 24 9.74 -7.44 -11.96
CA TYR A 24 8.57 -6.83 -11.32
C TYR A 24 7.99 -5.66 -12.12
N ILE A 25 8.83 -4.95 -12.87
CA ILE A 25 8.37 -3.90 -13.79
C ILE A 25 7.55 -4.52 -14.92
N MET A 26 8.01 -5.64 -15.49
CA MET A 26 7.29 -6.34 -16.55
C MET A 26 5.94 -6.85 -16.04
N ASP A 27 5.85 -7.38 -14.81
CA ASP A 27 4.58 -7.79 -14.21
C ASP A 27 3.54 -6.66 -14.19
N HIS A 28 3.98 -5.46 -13.77
CA HIS A 28 3.13 -4.27 -13.78
C HIS A 28 2.68 -3.89 -15.19
N MET A 29 3.60 -3.87 -16.17
CA MET A 29 3.28 -3.50 -17.54
C MET A 29 2.40 -4.54 -18.25
N ILE A 30 2.53 -5.83 -17.90
CA ILE A 30 1.65 -6.90 -18.37
C ILE A 30 0.25 -6.72 -17.77
N SER A 31 0.16 -6.43 -16.48
CA SER A 31 -1.11 -6.17 -15.79
C SER A 31 -1.85 -4.96 -16.38
N ASP A 32 -1.11 -3.92 -16.76
CA ASP A 32 -1.65 -2.72 -17.42
C ASP A 32 -2.02 -2.97 -18.89
N GLY A 33 -1.57 -4.08 -19.49
CA GLY A 33 -1.84 -4.46 -20.88
C GLY A 33 -0.90 -3.84 -21.92
N PHE A 34 0.23 -3.26 -21.48
CA PHE A 34 1.20 -2.60 -22.35
C PHE A 34 2.44 -3.45 -22.67
N LEU A 35 2.59 -4.61 -22.03
CA LEU A 35 3.63 -5.60 -22.32
C LEU A 35 3.01 -6.99 -22.45
N THR A 36 3.49 -7.80 -23.41
CA THR A 36 2.99 -9.17 -23.62
C THR A 36 3.90 -10.22 -22.99
N ILE A 37 3.37 -11.41 -22.71
CA ILE A 37 4.16 -12.54 -22.19
C ILE A 37 5.29 -12.94 -23.14
N SER A 38 5.10 -12.82 -24.46
CA SER A 38 6.17 -13.09 -25.44
C SER A 38 7.29 -12.05 -25.39
N GLU A 39 6.96 -10.80 -25.08
CA GLU A 39 7.95 -9.73 -24.90
C GLU A 39 8.74 -9.95 -23.60
N GLU A 40 8.06 -10.34 -22.53
CA GLU A 40 8.66 -10.71 -21.25
C GLU A 40 9.65 -11.88 -21.40
N GLU A 41 9.25 -12.96 -22.08
CA GLU A 41 10.11 -14.12 -22.32
C GLU A 41 11.35 -13.74 -23.11
N LYS A 42 11.21 -12.87 -24.12
CA LYS A 42 12.33 -12.37 -24.91
C LYS A 42 13.29 -11.51 -24.07
N VAL A 43 12.78 -10.71 -23.13
CA VAL A 43 13.63 -9.99 -22.17
C VAL A 43 14.32 -10.98 -21.25
N ARG A 44 13.61 -11.97 -20.68
CA ARG A 44 14.14 -12.96 -19.73
C ARG A 44 15.26 -13.82 -20.31
N ASN A 45 15.23 -14.06 -21.62
CA ASN A 45 16.26 -14.81 -22.35
C ASN A 45 17.61 -14.07 -22.45
N GLU A 46 17.66 -12.78 -22.12
CA GLU A 46 18.94 -12.05 -22.04
C GLU A 46 19.75 -12.48 -20.81
N PRO A 47 21.08 -12.68 -20.95
CA PRO A 47 21.87 -13.35 -19.91
C PRO A 47 22.19 -12.46 -18.70
N THR A 48 22.26 -11.14 -18.88
CA THR A 48 22.59 -10.20 -17.78
C THR A 48 21.44 -9.24 -17.47
N GLN A 49 21.36 -8.75 -16.22
CA GLN A 49 20.36 -7.76 -15.82
C GLN A 49 20.38 -6.53 -16.72
N GLN A 50 21.57 -6.04 -17.07
CA GLN A 50 21.72 -4.87 -17.93
C GLN A 50 21.19 -5.12 -19.34
N GLN A 51 21.47 -6.29 -19.93
CA GLN A 51 20.91 -6.65 -21.24
C GLN A 51 19.40 -6.84 -21.20
N ARG A 52 18.85 -7.36 -20.10
CA ARG A 52 17.40 -7.44 -19.87
C ARG A 52 16.78 -6.05 -19.87
N ALA A 53 17.33 -5.13 -19.09
CA ALA A 53 16.86 -3.76 -19.02
C ALA A 53 16.99 -3.05 -20.38
N ALA A 54 18.12 -3.23 -21.07
CA ALA A 54 18.34 -2.69 -22.41
C ALA A 54 17.32 -3.20 -23.43
N MET A 55 17.00 -4.49 -23.39
CA MET A 55 16.00 -5.10 -24.25
C MET A 55 14.60 -4.57 -23.95
N LEU A 56 14.23 -4.46 -22.67
CA LEU A 56 12.94 -3.91 -22.24
C LEU A 56 12.79 -2.45 -22.71
N ILE A 57 13.78 -1.59 -22.47
CA ILE A 57 13.78 -0.19 -22.89
C ILE A 57 13.67 -0.09 -24.42
N LYS A 58 14.40 -0.93 -25.16
CA LYS A 58 14.34 -0.99 -26.63
C LYS A 58 12.94 -1.34 -27.15
N MET A 59 12.19 -2.18 -26.42
CA MET A 59 10.80 -2.49 -26.73
C MET A 59 9.90 -1.30 -26.42
N ILE A 60 10.04 -0.70 -25.23
CA ILE A 60 9.24 0.44 -24.78
C ILE A 60 9.36 1.63 -25.74
N LEU A 61 10.57 1.93 -26.23
CA LEU A 61 10.81 3.00 -27.21
C LEU A 61 9.97 2.90 -28.49
N LYS A 62 9.44 1.71 -28.81
CA LYS A 62 8.59 1.48 -29.99
C LYS A 62 7.09 1.55 -29.68
N LYS A 63 6.72 1.70 -28.41
CA LYS A 63 5.32 1.73 -27.95
C LYS A 63 4.78 3.16 -27.85
N ASP A 64 3.51 3.28 -27.50
CA ASP A 64 2.75 4.52 -27.39
C ASP A 64 3.05 5.32 -26.10
N ASN A 65 2.36 6.45 -25.92
CA ASN A 65 2.52 7.31 -24.74
C ASN A 65 2.06 6.60 -23.46
N ASP A 66 1.00 5.81 -23.54
CA ASP A 66 0.46 5.09 -22.38
C ASP A 66 1.44 4.02 -21.88
N SER A 67 2.18 3.37 -22.79
CA SER A 67 3.27 2.46 -22.42
C SER A 67 4.41 3.16 -21.68
N TYR A 68 4.73 4.41 -22.04
CA TYR A 68 5.72 5.21 -21.30
C TYR A 68 5.24 5.51 -19.88
N ILE A 69 3.97 5.90 -19.74
CA ILE A 69 3.34 6.20 -18.44
C ILE A 69 3.26 4.92 -17.58
N SER A 70 2.90 3.79 -18.17
CA SER A 70 2.87 2.49 -17.47
C SER A 70 4.27 2.09 -16.99
N PHE A 71 5.30 2.24 -17.82
CA PHE A 71 6.69 1.99 -17.40
C PHE A 71 7.15 2.94 -16.28
N TYR A 72 6.85 4.24 -16.39
CA TYR A 72 7.12 5.22 -15.33
C TYR A 72 6.43 4.85 -14.02
N ASN A 73 5.16 4.45 -14.09
CA ASN A 73 4.40 4.02 -12.93
C ASN A 73 4.97 2.73 -12.33
N ALA A 74 5.37 1.77 -13.15
CA ALA A 74 6.00 0.54 -12.70
C ALA A 74 7.32 0.81 -11.97
N LEU A 75 8.13 1.78 -12.43
CA LEU A 75 9.34 2.22 -11.73
C LEU A 75 9.01 2.79 -10.34
N LEU A 76 7.99 3.65 -10.25
CA LEU A 76 7.53 4.17 -8.96
C LEU A 76 7.01 3.05 -8.04
N HIS A 77 6.25 2.11 -8.60
CA HIS A 77 5.68 0.98 -7.86
C HIS A 77 6.78 0.09 -7.26
N GLU A 78 7.86 -0.12 -8.00
CA GLU A 78 9.02 -0.93 -7.58
C GLU A 78 10.06 -0.15 -6.77
N GLY A 79 9.79 1.11 -6.41
CA GLY A 79 10.65 1.92 -5.53
C GLY A 79 11.87 2.54 -6.23
N TYR A 80 11.94 2.53 -7.56
CA TYR A 80 12.99 3.18 -8.35
C TYR A 80 12.75 4.70 -8.45
N LYS A 81 12.72 5.41 -7.32
CA LYS A 81 12.36 6.83 -7.24
C LYS A 81 13.27 7.73 -8.05
N ASP A 82 14.58 7.53 -7.95
CA ASP A 82 15.57 8.38 -8.62
C ASP A 82 15.46 8.22 -10.14
N LEU A 83 15.28 6.97 -10.61
CA LEU A 83 15.11 6.68 -12.03
C LEU A 83 13.75 7.18 -12.56
N ALA A 84 12.69 7.05 -11.76
CA ALA A 84 11.40 7.63 -12.10
C ALA A 84 11.48 9.15 -12.17
N ALA A 85 12.19 9.81 -11.25
CA ALA A 85 12.38 11.26 -11.27
C ALA A 85 13.06 11.74 -12.56
N LEU A 86 14.05 10.99 -13.07
CA LEU A 86 14.69 11.27 -14.37
C LEU A 86 13.70 11.22 -15.55
N LEU A 87 12.65 10.39 -15.45
CA LEU A 87 11.63 10.22 -16.48
C LEU A 87 10.42 11.15 -16.31
N HIS A 88 10.34 11.89 -15.20
CA HIS A 88 9.18 12.71 -14.88
C HIS A 88 8.94 13.83 -15.91
N ASP A 89 10.01 14.54 -16.30
CA ASP A 89 9.92 15.63 -17.27
C ASP A 89 9.53 15.14 -18.68
N GLY A 90 9.77 13.86 -18.96
CA GLY A 90 9.43 13.19 -20.21
C GLY A 90 7.98 12.74 -20.31
N ILE A 91 7.20 12.80 -19.23
CA ILE A 91 5.81 12.33 -19.23
C ILE A 91 5.02 13.11 -20.30
N PRO A 92 4.51 12.44 -21.34
CA PRO A 92 3.74 13.10 -22.38
C PRO A 92 2.46 13.66 -21.77
N VAL A 93 2.10 14.88 -22.17
CA VAL A 93 0.84 15.53 -21.80
C VAL A 93 -0.29 14.87 -22.60
N VAL A 94 -0.48 13.58 -22.38
CA VAL A 94 -1.73 12.92 -22.73
C VAL A 94 -2.73 13.49 -21.72
N SER A 95 -3.80 14.13 -22.19
CA SER A 95 -4.95 14.53 -21.39
C SER A 95 -5.18 13.46 -20.33
N SER A 96 -4.77 13.74 -19.10
CA SER A 96 -4.58 12.75 -18.04
C SER A 96 -5.94 12.41 -17.43
N SER A 97 -6.77 11.81 -18.27
CA SER A 97 -7.85 10.96 -17.88
C SER A 97 -7.60 9.63 -18.58
N SER A 98 -6.62 8.87 -18.10
CA SER A 98 -6.82 7.43 -18.12
C SER A 98 -8.19 7.23 -17.44
N GLY A 99 -9.15 6.61 -18.11
CA GLY A 99 -10.51 6.43 -17.57
C GLY A 99 -10.53 5.67 -16.23
N LYS A 100 -9.38 5.14 -15.79
CA LYS A 100 -9.17 4.46 -14.50
C LYS A 100 -8.71 5.40 -13.37
N ASP A 101 -7.89 6.42 -13.61
CA ASP A 101 -7.39 7.30 -12.55
C ASP A 101 -8.47 8.28 -12.06
N SER A 102 -9.34 8.76 -12.96
CA SER A 102 -10.46 9.66 -12.63
C SER A 102 -11.57 9.00 -11.80
N VAL A 103 -11.72 7.68 -11.88
CA VAL A 103 -12.75 6.91 -11.13
C VAL A 103 -12.17 6.23 -9.88
N SER A 104 -10.86 5.96 -9.84
CA SER A 104 -10.23 5.24 -8.71
C SER A 104 -9.62 6.14 -7.64
N GLY A 105 -9.36 7.42 -7.92
CA GLY A 105 -8.77 8.36 -6.95
C GLY A 105 -7.28 8.11 -6.66
N ILE A 106 -6.60 7.25 -7.43
CA ILE A 106 -5.20 6.85 -7.22
C ILE A 106 -4.29 7.61 -8.19
N THR A 107 -3.85 8.80 -7.77
CA THR A 107 -2.92 9.64 -8.52
C THR A 107 -1.46 9.24 -8.28
N SER A 108 -0.52 9.81 -9.06
CA SER A 108 0.92 9.68 -8.80
C SER A 108 1.30 10.16 -7.39
N TYR A 109 0.69 11.27 -6.94
CA TYR A 109 0.83 11.78 -5.57
C TYR A 109 0.47 10.72 -4.52
N VAL A 110 -0.69 10.07 -4.65
CA VAL A 110 -1.14 9.01 -3.72
C VAL A 110 -0.11 7.88 -3.68
N ARG A 111 0.41 7.44 -4.83
CA ARG A 111 1.41 6.35 -4.87
C ARG A 111 2.68 6.72 -4.12
N THR A 112 3.20 7.92 -4.36
CA THR A 112 4.43 8.41 -3.71
C THR A 112 4.26 8.47 -2.18
N VAL A 113 3.18 9.12 -1.70
CA VAL A 113 2.91 9.27 -0.26
C VAL A 113 2.78 7.92 0.44
N LEU A 114 2.07 6.96 -0.17
CA LEU A 114 1.88 5.64 0.43
C LEU A 114 3.14 4.79 0.41
N CYS A 115 3.95 4.89 -0.64
CA CYS A 115 5.26 4.22 -0.72
C CYS A 115 6.21 4.75 0.36
N GLU A 116 6.28 6.07 0.52
CA GLU A 116 7.10 6.73 1.57
C GLU A 116 6.67 6.36 2.98
N GLY A 117 5.36 6.27 3.19
CA GLY A 117 4.78 5.83 4.44
C GLY A 117 5.01 4.37 4.78
N GLY A 118 5.45 3.54 3.83
CA GLY A 118 5.53 2.10 3.98
C GLY A 118 4.16 1.42 4.08
N VAL A 119 3.13 2.00 3.46
CA VAL A 119 1.78 1.42 3.43
C VAL A 119 1.79 0.18 2.51
N PRO A 120 1.31 -0.99 2.99
CA PRO A 120 1.38 -2.23 2.22
C PRO A 120 0.56 -2.15 0.94
N GLN A 121 1.09 -2.73 -0.14
CA GLN A 121 0.40 -2.81 -1.43
C GLN A 121 -0.90 -3.63 -1.36
N ARG A 122 -1.76 -3.43 -2.36
CA ARG A 122 -2.97 -4.26 -2.48
C ARG A 122 -2.57 -5.73 -2.64
N PRO A 123 -3.34 -6.67 -2.06
CA PRO A 123 -3.17 -8.09 -2.34
C PRO A 123 -3.35 -8.37 -3.85
N VAL A 124 -2.71 -9.45 -4.32
CA VAL A 124 -2.76 -9.91 -5.73
C VAL A 124 -4.20 -9.97 -6.27
N VAL A 125 -5.10 -10.52 -5.46
CA VAL A 125 -6.54 -10.48 -5.73
C VAL A 125 -7.21 -9.59 -4.69
N PHE A 126 -7.80 -8.50 -5.16
CA PHE A 126 -8.42 -7.49 -4.31
C PHE A 126 -9.87 -7.24 -4.72
N VAL A 127 -10.76 -7.23 -3.72
CA VAL A 127 -12.17 -6.88 -3.90
C VAL A 127 -12.52 -5.68 -3.04
N THR A 128 -13.08 -4.65 -3.67
CA THR A 128 -13.38 -3.39 -2.97
C THR A 128 -14.54 -3.58 -1.99
N ARG A 129 -14.35 -3.10 -0.75
CA ARG A 129 -15.39 -3.03 0.30
C ARG A 129 -15.81 -1.57 0.54
N LYS A 130 -16.35 -0.91 -0.50
CA LYS A 130 -16.64 0.55 -0.53
C LYS A 130 -17.35 1.09 0.71
N LYS A 131 -18.38 0.39 1.23
CA LYS A 131 -19.12 0.83 2.42
C LYS A 131 -18.22 1.01 3.65
N LEU A 132 -17.28 0.09 3.89
CA LEU A 132 -16.37 0.15 5.03
C LEU A 132 -15.25 1.16 4.78
N VAL A 133 -14.69 1.19 3.57
CA VAL A 133 -13.68 2.18 3.17
C VAL A 133 -14.21 3.60 3.38
N ASN A 134 -15.40 3.90 2.85
CA ASN A 134 -16.04 5.21 3.01
C ASN A 134 -16.32 5.51 4.49
N ALA A 135 -16.73 4.52 5.28
CA ALA A 135 -16.96 4.72 6.71
C ALA A 135 -15.66 5.08 7.45
N ILE A 136 -14.54 4.45 7.11
CA ILE A 136 -13.21 4.77 7.67
C ILE A 136 -12.81 6.19 7.26
N GLN A 137 -12.91 6.53 5.98
CA GLN A 137 -12.60 7.87 5.45
C GLN A 137 -13.46 8.96 6.12
N GLN A 138 -14.75 8.69 6.36
CA GLN A 138 -15.63 9.58 7.12
C GLN A 138 -15.23 9.76 8.58
N LYS A 139 -14.62 8.75 9.23
CA LYS A 139 -14.07 8.92 10.58
C LYS A 139 -12.74 9.67 10.57
N LEU A 140 -11.89 9.41 9.59
CA LEU A 140 -10.62 10.10 9.41
C LEU A 140 -10.81 11.60 9.17
N SER A 141 -11.73 11.98 8.28
CA SER A 141 -12.06 13.40 8.03
C SER A 141 -12.65 14.12 9.25
N LYS A 142 -13.21 13.40 10.23
CA LYS A 142 -13.69 13.98 11.50
C LYS A 142 -12.56 14.36 12.47
N LEU A 143 -11.32 13.93 12.22
CA LEU A 143 -10.17 14.37 13.00
C LEU A 143 -9.87 15.85 12.75
N LYS A 144 -10.13 16.37 11.54
CA LYS A 144 -9.98 17.80 11.18
C LYS A 144 -8.60 18.39 11.52
N GLY A 145 -7.54 17.59 11.44
CA GLY A 145 -6.18 18.02 11.78
C GLY A 145 -5.86 18.00 13.28
N GLU A 146 -6.82 17.66 14.14
CA GLU A 146 -6.63 17.56 15.59
C GLU A 146 -6.25 16.14 16.02
N PRO A 147 -5.55 15.96 17.15
CA PRO A 147 -5.21 14.65 17.68
C PRO A 147 -6.45 13.78 17.94
N GLY A 148 -6.37 12.50 17.62
CA GLY A 148 -7.48 11.58 17.83
C GLY A 148 -7.26 10.20 17.25
N TRP A 149 -8.22 9.32 17.54
CA TRP A 149 -8.10 7.88 17.30
C TRP A 149 -9.23 7.38 16.41
N VAL A 150 -8.88 6.71 15.32
CA VAL A 150 -9.80 5.92 14.51
C VAL A 150 -9.42 4.46 14.66
N THR A 151 -10.36 3.63 15.09
CA THR A 151 -10.14 2.21 15.38
C THR A 151 -10.95 1.32 14.47
N ILE A 152 -10.26 0.51 13.68
CA ILE A 152 -10.83 -0.59 12.90
C ILE A 152 -10.70 -1.86 13.74
N HIS A 153 -11.81 -2.41 14.21
CA HIS A 153 -11.77 -3.63 15.02
C HIS A 153 -12.62 -4.76 14.43
N GLY A 154 -12.22 -6.00 14.69
CA GLY A 154 -12.86 -7.18 14.16
C GLY A 154 -11.96 -8.41 14.23
N MET A 155 -12.50 -9.56 13.84
CA MET A 155 -11.83 -10.87 13.98
C MET A 155 -10.48 -10.93 13.24
N ALA A 156 -9.62 -11.89 13.60
CA ALA A 156 -8.43 -12.20 12.83
C ALA A 156 -8.79 -12.51 11.36
N GLY A 157 -7.98 -12.07 10.39
CA GLY A 157 -8.20 -12.42 8.98
C GLY A 157 -9.40 -11.74 8.28
N CYS A 158 -10.20 -10.90 8.95
CA CYS A 158 -11.34 -10.24 8.31
C CYS A 158 -10.98 -9.06 7.38
N GLY A 159 -9.68 -8.81 7.14
CA GLY A 159 -9.19 -7.80 6.20
C GLY A 159 -9.04 -6.37 6.74
N LYS A 160 -8.88 -6.19 8.07
CA LYS A 160 -8.72 -4.85 8.69
C LYS A 160 -7.53 -4.06 8.14
N SER A 161 -6.37 -4.68 8.03
CA SER A 161 -5.14 -4.05 7.53
C SER A 161 -5.30 -3.64 6.06
N VAL A 162 -5.93 -4.50 5.25
CA VAL A 162 -6.28 -4.18 3.84
C VAL A 162 -7.25 -3.01 3.78
N LEU A 163 -8.26 -2.96 4.65
CA LEU A 163 -9.20 -1.83 4.72
C LEU A 163 -8.52 -0.52 5.15
N ALA A 164 -7.59 -0.57 6.10
CA ALA A 164 -6.83 0.58 6.55
C ALA A 164 -5.96 1.15 5.42
N ALA A 165 -5.21 0.29 4.73
CA ALA A 165 -4.37 0.66 3.59
C ALA A 165 -5.22 1.19 2.42
N GLU A 166 -6.39 0.59 2.17
CA GLU A 166 -7.31 1.06 1.12
C GLU A 166 -7.96 2.40 1.47
N ALA A 167 -8.27 2.67 2.74
CA ALA A 167 -8.89 3.93 3.15
C ALA A 167 -8.03 5.15 2.84
N VAL A 168 -6.71 5.01 2.92
CA VAL A 168 -5.74 6.08 2.60
C VAL A 168 -5.30 6.10 1.14
N ARG A 169 -5.80 5.18 0.30
CA ARG A 169 -5.59 5.20 -1.17
C ARG A 169 -6.60 6.12 -1.86
N ASP A 170 -6.70 7.35 -1.37
CA ASP A 170 -7.64 8.36 -1.87
C ASP A 170 -6.96 9.73 -1.90
N HIS A 171 -6.92 10.35 -3.08
CA HIS A 171 -6.21 11.62 -3.29
C HIS A 171 -6.78 12.75 -2.44
N SER A 172 -8.09 12.96 -2.48
CA SER A 172 -8.75 14.04 -1.76
C SER A 172 -8.56 13.91 -0.25
N LEU A 173 -8.69 12.70 0.31
CA LEU A 173 -8.42 12.47 1.73
C LEU A 173 -6.98 12.82 2.11
N LEU A 174 -5.99 12.39 1.33
CA LEU A 174 -4.59 12.66 1.63
C LEU A 174 -4.27 14.16 1.52
N GLU A 175 -4.70 14.82 0.45
CA GLU A 175 -4.44 16.24 0.23
C GLU A 175 -5.14 17.11 1.28
N ASP A 176 -6.42 16.88 1.55
CA ASP A 176 -7.23 17.73 2.42
C ASP A 176 -6.98 17.46 3.91
N CYS A 177 -6.90 16.18 4.31
CA CYS A 177 -6.85 15.80 5.72
C CYS A 177 -5.42 15.51 6.22
N PHE A 178 -4.55 14.97 5.37
CA PHE A 178 -3.22 14.48 5.76
C PHE A 178 -2.08 14.93 4.84
N PRO A 179 -1.92 16.25 4.59
CA PRO A 179 -0.91 16.76 3.66
C PRO A 179 0.54 16.49 4.13
N GLY A 180 0.74 16.20 5.42
CA GLY A 180 2.02 15.75 5.97
C GLY A 180 2.35 14.29 5.68
N GLY A 181 1.50 13.58 4.93
CA GLY A 181 1.67 12.18 4.55
C GLY A 181 1.12 11.18 5.57
N VAL A 182 1.43 9.91 5.34
CA VAL A 182 0.96 8.77 6.14
C VAL A 182 2.16 7.93 6.52
N HIS A 183 2.17 7.38 7.74
CA HIS A 183 3.27 6.52 8.23
C HIS A 183 2.72 5.22 8.78
N TRP A 184 3.12 4.08 8.21
CA TRP A 184 2.63 2.75 8.61
C TRP A 184 3.60 2.04 9.56
N VAL A 185 3.05 1.49 10.63
CA VAL A 185 3.78 0.71 11.64
C VAL A 185 3.10 -0.63 11.83
N SER A 186 3.76 -1.71 11.41
CA SER A 186 3.34 -3.07 11.75
C SER A 186 3.74 -3.36 13.20
N VAL A 187 2.75 -3.35 14.09
CA VAL A 187 2.94 -3.52 15.54
C VAL A 187 2.89 -5.00 15.90
N GLY A 188 1.74 -5.66 15.76
CA GLY A 188 1.54 -7.03 16.24
C GLY A 188 1.59 -7.17 17.77
N LYS A 189 1.65 -8.41 18.27
CA LYS A 189 1.85 -8.67 19.71
C LYS A 189 3.29 -8.37 20.09
N GLN A 190 3.49 -7.52 21.10
CA GLN A 190 4.81 -7.02 21.49
C GLN A 190 5.07 -7.17 22.99
N ASP A 191 6.34 -7.31 23.35
CA ASP A 191 6.85 -7.00 24.68
C ASP A 191 7.53 -5.61 24.67
N LYS A 192 8.10 -5.18 25.80
CA LYS A 192 8.73 -3.84 25.91
C LYS A 192 9.90 -3.66 24.93
N SER A 193 10.76 -4.67 24.80
CA SER A 193 11.92 -4.65 23.90
C SER A 193 11.49 -4.61 22.44
N GLY A 194 10.53 -5.44 22.05
CA GLY A 194 10.00 -5.49 20.69
C GLY A 194 9.32 -4.18 20.32
N LEU A 195 8.54 -3.58 21.23
CA LEU A 195 7.97 -2.25 21.00
C LEU A 195 9.05 -1.18 20.85
N LEU A 196 10.08 -1.19 21.70
CA LEU A 196 11.20 -0.24 21.60
C LEU A 196 11.89 -0.34 20.24
N MET A 197 12.16 -1.55 19.73
CA MET A 197 12.75 -1.75 18.40
C MET A 197 11.86 -1.15 17.30
N LYS A 198 10.54 -1.31 17.39
CA LYS A 198 9.59 -0.71 16.44
C LYS A 198 9.62 0.82 16.50
N LEU A 199 9.68 1.40 17.69
CA LEU A 199 9.76 2.85 17.89
C LEU A 199 11.09 3.44 17.40
N GLN A 200 12.22 2.75 17.65
CA GLN A 200 13.53 3.14 17.13
C GLN A 200 13.51 3.19 15.61
N ASN A 201 13.04 2.12 14.96
CA ASN A 201 12.92 2.05 13.50
C ASN A 201 12.01 3.15 12.94
N LEU A 202 10.91 3.47 13.64
CA LEU A 202 10.02 4.56 13.26
C LEU A 202 10.72 5.92 13.38
N CYS A 203 11.42 6.20 14.49
CA CYS A 203 12.14 7.46 14.67
C CYS A 203 13.18 7.67 13.57
N THR A 204 13.95 6.64 13.21
CA THR A 204 14.93 6.71 12.12
C THR A 204 14.27 6.99 10.78
N ARG A 205 13.14 6.33 10.49
CA ARG A 205 12.41 6.55 9.23
C ARG A 205 11.86 7.97 9.10
N LEU A 206 11.50 8.60 10.23
CA LEU A 206 10.95 9.96 10.27
C LEU A 206 12.03 11.06 10.27
N ASP A 207 13.31 10.72 10.49
CA ASP A 207 14.45 11.65 10.56
C ASP A 207 15.55 11.30 9.53
N GLN A 208 15.17 11.06 8.26
CA GLN A 208 16.08 10.58 7.21
C GLN A 208 17.21 11.57 6.86
N ASP A 209 16.98 12.86 7.05
CA ASP A 209 17.93 13.96 6.90
C ASP A 209 18.78 14.20 8.18
N GLU A 210 18.65 13.33 9.18
CA GLU A 210 19.46 13.30 10.42
C GLU A 210 19.50 14.62 11.21
N SER A 211 18.47 15.46 11.08
CA SER A 211 18.46 16.80 11.66
C SER A 211 18.37 16.83 13.19
N PHE A 212 17.91 15.74 13.83
CA PHE A 212 17.62 15.71 15.26
C PHE A 212 18.71 15.02 16.08
N SER A 213 18.87 13.71 15.89
CA SER A 213 19.83 12.92 16.67
C SER A 213 20.13 11.60 15.98
N GLN A 214 21.39 11.40 15.60
CA GLN A 214 21.86 10.15 14.99
C GLN A 214 21.77 8.93 15.93
N ARG A 215 21.80 9.15 17.25
CA ARG A 215 21.66 8.09 18.25
C ARG A 215 20.20 7.64 18.34
N LEU A 216 19.93 6.34 18.35
CA LEU A 216 18.60 5.77 18.62
C LEU A 216 18.13 5.98 20.08
N PRO A 217 16.82 6.11 20.34
CA PRO A 217 16.30 6.18 21.71
C PRO A 217 16.54 4.86 22.46
N LEU A 218 16.89 4.91 23.75
CA LEU A 218 17.24 3.70 24.53
C LEU A 218 16.08 3.09 25.32
N ASN A 219 14.99 3.82 25.48
CA ASN A 219 13.80 3.36 26.18
C ASN A 219 12.53 3.91 25.54
N ILE A 220 11.39 3.39 25.96
CA ILE A 220 10.09 3.72 25.36
C ILE A 220 9.75 5.19 25.61
N GLU A 221 10.11 5.74 26.77
CA GLU A 221 9.85 7.12 27.15
C GLU A 221 10.63 8.11 26.27
N GLU A 222 11.92 7.88 26.04
CA GLU A 222 12.76 8.66 25.13
C GLU A 222 12.25 8.54 23.69
N ALA A 223 11.86 7.34 23.26
CA ALA A 223 11.32 7.12 21.93
C ALA A 223 9.97 7.82 21.73
N LYS A 224 9.12 7.81 22.76
CA LYS A 224 7.84 8.52 22.80
C LYS A 224 8.04 10.03 22.65
N ASP A 225 8.89 10.64 23.47
CA ASP A 225 9.11 12.09 23.40
C ASP A 225 9.75 12.50 22.06
N ARG A 226 10.68 11.70 21.55
CA ARG A 226 11.26 11.96 20.23
C ARG A 226 10.24 11.85 19.12
N LEU A 227 9.38 10.84 19.15
CA LEU A 227 8.30 10.68 18.17
C LEU A 227 7.36 11.89 18.21
N ARG A 228 6.99 12.38 19.40
CA ARG A 228 6.20 13.61 19.55
C ARG A 228 6.86 14.81 18.85
N ILE A 229 8.16 15.00 19.04
CA ILE A 229 8.88 16.11 18.43
C ILE A 229 8.95 15.96 16.90
N LEU A 230 9.26 14.77 16.39
CA LEU A 230 9.33 14.49 14.95
C LEU A 230 7.98 14.72 14.28
N MET A 231 6.90 14.20 14.87
CA MET A 231 5.55 14.38 14.33
C MET A 231 5.11 15.86 14.35
N LEU A 232 5.47 16.61 15.39
CA LEU A 232 5.12 18.03 15.49
C LEU A 232 5.93 18.92 14.54
N ARG A 233 7.24 18.68 14.42
CA ARG A 233 8.18 19.57 13.71
C ARG A 233 8.39 19.20 12.25
N LYS A 234 8.41 17.90 11.93
CA LYS A 234 8.74 17.40 10.59
C LYS A 234 7.56 16.86 9.82
N HIS A 235 6.65 16.19 10.52
CA HIS A 235 5.49 15.54 9.89
C HIS A 235 4.17 16.14 10.40
N PRO A 236 3.99 17.48 10.40
CA PRO A 236 2.76 18.09 10.90
C PRO A 236 1.59 17.70 10.02
N ARG A 237 0.42 17.47 10.64
CA ARG A 237 -0.79 17.02 9.94
C ARG A 237 -0.58 15.74 9.11
N SER A 238 0.24 14.82 9.60
CA SER A 238 0.36 13.45 9.06
C SER A 238 -0.54 12.47 9.82
N LEU A 239 -0.79 11.30 9.22
CA LEU A 239 -1.51 10.19 9.84
C LEU A 239 -0.54 9.07 10.22
N LEU A 240 -0.59 8.61 11.47
CA LEU A 240 0.13 7.41 11.90
C LEU A 240 -0.81 6.20 11.89
N ILE A 241 -0.44 5.13 11.19
CA ILE A 241 -1.22 3.89 11.11
C ILE A 241 -0.54 2.78 11.93
N LEU A 242 -1.24 2.26 12.94
CA LEU A 242 -0.76 1.18 13.81
C LEU A 242 -1.50 -0.13 13.50
N ASP A 243 -0.79 -1.10 12.92
CA ASP A 243 -1.40 -2.35 12.46
C ASP A 243 -1.25 -3.49 13.47
N ASP A 244 -2.37 -4.17 13.74
CA ASP A 244 -2.54 -5.29 14.67
C ASP A 244 -2.07 -4.97 16.09
N VAL A 245 -2.69 -3.97 16.73
CA VAL A 245 -2.42 -3.61 18.13
C VAL A 245 -3.15 -4.56 19.09
N TRP A 246 -2.41 -5.18 20.02
CA TRP A 246 -2.96 -6.15 20.98
C TRP A 246 -3.27 -5.57 22.35
N ASP A 247 -2.41 -4.68 22.86
CA ASP A 247 -2.47 -4.24 24.25
C ASP A 247 -2.55 -2.72 24.38
N SER A 248 -3.33 -2.26 25.36
CA SER A 248 -3.58 -0.84 25.60
C SER A 248 -2.34 -0.04 26.04
N TRP A 249 -1.34 -0.71 26.62
CA TRP A 249 -0.08 -0.07 27.02
C TRP A 249 0.79 0.32 25.82
N VAL A 250 0.64 -0.37 24.68
CA VAL A 250 1.35 -0.03 23.44
C VAL A 250 0.89 1.34 22.93
N LEU A 251 -0.41 1.63 22.98
CA LEU A 251 -0.94 2.92 22.55
C LEU A 251 -0.43 4.09 23.39
N LYS A 252 -0.11 3.88 24.67
CA LYS A 252 0.48 4.92 25.52
C LYS A 252 1.83 5.43 25.01
N ALA A 253 2.58 4.60 24.28
CA ALA A 253 3.84 5.01 23.66
C ALA A 253 3.64 5.88 22.40
N PHE A 254 2.47 5.81 21.79
CA PHE A 254 2.09 6.59 20.60
C PHE A 254 1.16 7.76 20.91
N ASP A 255 0.70 7.90 22.15
CA ASP A 255 -0.13 9.00 22.64
C ASP A 255 0.68 10.31 22.74
N ASN A 256 0.92 10.92 21.57
CA ASN A 256 1.85 12.01 21.31
C ASN A 256 1.20 13.18 20.56
N GLN A 257 -0.10 13.40 20.76
CA GLN A 257 -0.89 14.42 20.05
C GLN A 257 -0.92 14.21 18.52
N CYS A 258 -0.96 12.94 18.09
CA CYS A 258 -1.02 12.57 16.69
C CYS A 258 -2.44 12.23 16.25
N GLN A 259 -2.66 12.28 14.93
CA GLN A 259 -3.80 11.63 14.28
C GLN A 259 -3.44 10.16 14.06
N ILE A 260 -4.22 9.24 14.64
CA ILE A 260 -3.89 7.80 14.64
C ILE A 260 -5.05 6.98 14.08
N LEU A 261 -4.74 6.14 13.09
CA LEU A 261 -5.59 5.03 12.65
C LEU A 261 -4.98 3.73 13.20
N LEU A 262 -5.78 2.86 13.81
CA LEU A 262 -5.28 1.56 14.26
C LEU A 262 -6.19 0.41 13.88
N THR A 263 -5.58 -0.75 13.65
CA THR A 263 -6.30 -2.01 13.49
C THR A 263 -6.08 -2.88 14.73
N THR A 264 -7.14 -3.53 15.19
CA THR A 264 -7.06 -4.39 16.38
C THR A 264 -8.13 -5.49 16.36
N ARG A 265 -7.94 -6.52 17.17
CA ARG A 265 -8.98 -7.51 17.45
C ARG A 265 -9.87 -7.08 18.62
N ASP A 266 -9.35 -6.26 19.52
CA ASP A 266 -10.03 -5.84 20.74
C ASP A 266 -10.21 -4.32 20.76
N LYS A 267 -11.47 -3.87 20.79
CA LYS A 267 -11.78 -2.43 20.85
C LYS A 267 -11.32 -1.77 22.15
N SER A 268 -11.17 -2.54 23.23
CA SER A 268 -10.82 -2.03 24.57
C SER A 268 -9.40 -1.47 24.65
N VAL A 269 -8.54 -1.78 23.68
CA VAL A 269 -7.15 -1.26 23.66
C VAL A 269 -7.09 0.27 23.71
N THR A 270 -8.13 0.95 23.22
CA THR A 270 -8.24 2.42 23.23
C THR A 270 -8.73 3.01 24.55
N ASP A 271 -9.08 2.20 25.55
CA ASP A 271 -9.60 2.71 26.83
C ASP A 271 -8.52 3.45 27.64
N SER A 272 -7.24 3.14 27.40
CA SER A 272 -6.09 3.71 28.10
C SER A 272 -5.65 5.09 27.59
N VAL A 273 -6.18 5.54 26.45
CA VAL A 273 -5.81 6.80 25.79
C VAL A 273 -6.94 7.82 25.85
N MET A 274 -6.60 9.10 25.76
CA MET A 274 -7.56 10.20 25.84
C MET A 274 -7.82 10.84 24.47
N GLY A 275 -8.84 11.69 24.38
CA GLY A 275 -9.20 12.44 23.17
C GLY A 275 -10.32 11.80 22.35
N PRO A 276 -10.63 12.38 21.17
CA PRO A 276 -11.68 11.88 20.28
C PRO A 276 -11.41 10.45 19.82
N LYS A 277 -12.41 9.57 19.97
CA LYS A 277 -12.33 8.16 19.56
C LYS A 277 -13.45 7.83 18.59
N TYR A 278 -13.11 7.28 17.45
CA TYR A 278 -14.04 6.82 16.43
C TYR A 278 -13.81 5.35 16.16
N VAL A 279 -14.88 4.58 16.08
CA VAL A 279 -14.80 3.12 15.92
C VAL A 279 -15.51 2.70 14.63
N VAL A 280 -14.88 1.81 13.88
CA VAL A 280 -15.45 1.14 12.70
C VAL A 280 -15.38 -0.38 12.92
N PRO A 281 -16.51 -1.04 13.21
CA PRO A 281 -16.56 -2.49 13.32
C PRO A 281 -16.46 -3.14 11.94
N VAL A 282 -15.65 -4.18 11.83
CA VAL A 282 -15.53 -5.02 10.62
C VAL A 282 -16.17 -6.37 10.90
N GLU A 283 -17.16 -6.71 10.09
CA GLU A 283 -17.82 -8.02 10.14
C GLU A 283 -16.80 -9.16 9.97
N SER A 284 -16.98 -10.23 10.75
CA SER A 284 -16.11 -11.41 10.75
C SER A 284 -16.18 -12.19 9.43
N SER A 285 -17.31 -12.15 8.72
CA SER A 285 -17.51 -12.88 7.47
C SER A 285 -17.52 -11.96 6.25
N LEU A 286 -16.84 -12.38 5.18
CA LEU A 286 -17.00 -11.76 3.88
C LEU A 286 -18.34 -12.23 3.27
N GLY A 287 -19.17 -11.29 2.79
CA GLY A 287 -20.45 -11.62 2.14
C GLY A 287 -20.26 -12.61 0.98
N LYS A 288 -21.25 -13.48 0.72
CA LYS A 288 -21.16 -14.56 -0.28
C LYS A 288 -20.73 -14.02 -1.66
N GLU A 289 -21.36 -12.93 -2.09
CA GLU A 289 -21.06 -12.22 -3.35
C GLU A 289 -19.61 -11.77 -3.49
N LYS A 290 -19.00 -11.32 -2.39
CA LYS A 290 -17.61 -10.87 -2.38
C LYS A 290 -16.64 -12.04 -2.32
N GLY A 291 -17.01 -13.15 -1.67
CA GLY A 291 -16.28 -14.41 -1.76
C GLY A 291 -16.24 -14.95 -3.20
N LEU A 292 -17.38 -14.94 -3.91
CA LEU A 292 -17.45 -15.36 -5.31
C LEU A 292 -16.61 -14.47 -6.21
N GLU A 293 -16.59 -13.16 -5.94
CA GLU A 293 -15.74 -12.20 -6.65
C GLU A 293 -14.26 -12.51 -6.52
N ILE A 294 -13.81 -12.86 -5.31
CA ILE A 294 -12.42 -13.28 -5.08
C ILE A 294 -12.12 -14.52 -5.91
N LEU A 295 -12.96 -15.56 -5.81
CA LEU A 295 -12.76 -16.80 -6.57
C LEU A 295 -12.74 -16.54 -8.07
N SER A 296 -13.68 -15.75 -8.59
CA SER A 296 -13.77 -15.43 -10.02
C SER A 296 -12.52 -14.74 -10.54
N LEU A 297 -11.92 -13.85 -9.72
CA LEU A 297 -10.68 -13.17 -10.07
C LEU A 297 -9.48 -14.12 -10.04
N PHE A 298 -9.42 -15.05 -9.06
CA PHE A 298 -8.35 -16.05 -9.00
C PHE A 298 -8.34 -17.00 -10.20
N VAL A 299 -9.51 -17.48 -10.62
CA VAL A 299 -9.62 -18.42 -11.74
C VAL A 299 -9.82 -17.74 -13.10
N ASN A 300 -9.80 -16.41 -13.13
CA ASN A 300 -10.02 -15.58 -14.32
C ASN A 300 -11.31 -15.94 -15.10
N MET A 301 -12.41 -16.15 -14.38
CA MET A 301 -13.74 -16.43 -14.95
C MET A 301 -14.73 -15.35 -14.53
N LYS A 302 -15.86 -15.20 -15.24
CA LYS A 302 -16.95 -14.36 -14.74
C LYS A 302 -17.61 -15.07 -13.56
N LYS A 303 -18.15 -14.31 -12.60
CA LYS A 303 -18.87 -14.88 -11.45
C LYS A 303 -20.02 -15.82 -11.85
N ALA A 304 -20.72 -15.51 -12.95
CA ALA A 304 -21.82 -16.31 -13.46
C ALA A 304 -21.38 -17.65 -14.06
N ASP A 305 -20.10 -17.76 -14.45
CA ASP A 305 -19.54 -18.94 -15.09
C ASP A 305 -18.81 -19.84 -14.07
N LEU A 306 -18.81 -19.46 -12.78
CA LEU A 306 -18.21 -20.27 -11.72
C LEU A 306 -19.00 -21.59 -11.53
N PRO A 307 -18.30 -22.70 -11.32
CA PRO A 307 -18.95 -23.98 -11.07
C PRO A 307 -19.69 -23.96 -9.72
N GLU A 308 -20.72 -24.78 -9.57
CA GLU A 308 -21.55 -24.81 -8.35
C GLU A 308 -20.75 -25.08 -7.06
N GLN A 309 -19.62 -25.78 -7.18
CA GLN A 309 -18.67 -26.03 -6.11
C GLN A 309 -18.13 -24.73 -5.49
N ALA A 310 -18.06 -23.62 -6.23
CA ALA A 310 -17.64 -22.32 -5.71
C ALA A 310 -18.54 -21.84 -4.57
N HIS A 311 -19.85 -22.10 -4.66
CA HIS A 311 -20.81 -21.78 -3.60
C HIS A 311 -20.54 -22.59 -2.33
N SER A 312 -20.24 -23.88 -2.47
CA SER A 312 -19.89 -24.77 -1.36
C SER A 312 -18.59 -24.35 -0.69
N ILE A 313 -17.54 -24.02 -1.47
CA ILE A 313 -16.26 -23.54 -0.94
C ILE A 313 -16.46 -22.31 -0.05
N ILE A 314 -17.23 -21.32 -0.51
CA ILE A 314 -17.50 -20.09 0.27
C ILE A 314 -18.25 -20.40 1.56
N LYS A 315 -19.18 -21.35 1.52
CA LYS A 315 -19.92 -21.78 2.71
C LYS A 315 -18.97 -22.40 3.74
N GLU A 316 -18.09 -23.31 3.31
CA GLU A 316 -17.10 -23.94 4.20
C GLU A 316 -16.09 -22.92 4.75
N CYS A 317 -15.65 -21.95 3.93
CA CYS A 317 -14.75 -20.88 4.40
C CYS A 317 -15.39 -19.95 5.44
N LYS A 318 -16.73 -19.93 5.58
CA LYS A 318 -17.42 -19.21 6.66
C LYS A 318 -17.58 -20.02 7.93
N VAL A 319 -17.71 -21.35 7.81
CA VAL A 319 -18.00 -22.25 8.94
C VAL A 319 -16.74 -22.53 9.76
N VAL A 320 -15.59 -22.60 9.10
CA VAL A 320 -14.32 -22.73 9.79
C VAL A 320 -13.90 -21.32 10.25
N GLU A 321 -14.14 -20.98 11.52
CA GLU A 321 -13.62 -19.75 12.16
C GLU A 321 -12.08 -19.58 12.01
N ARG A 322 -11.40 -20.61 11.51
CA ARG A 322 -9.97 -20.68 11.18
C ARG A 322 -9.62 -20.61 9.69
N CYS A 323 -10.57 -20.71 8.75
CA CYS A 323 -10.29 -20.51 7.32
C CYS A 323 -10.17 -19.00 7.08
N HIS A 324 -9.02 -18.47 7.46
CA HIS A 324 -8.58 -17.15 7.04
C HIS A 324 -8.67 -17.14 5.52
N TRP A 325 -9.41 -16.18 4.95
CA TRP A 325 -9.35 -15.94 3.51
C TRP A 325 -7.90 -15.83 3.03
N GLY A 326 -6.97 -15.37 3.89
CA GLY A 326 -5.52 -15.42 3.70
C GLY A 326 -4.95 -16.82 3.42
N ILE A 327 -5.37 -17.85 4.16
CA ILE A 327 -4.92 -19.25 3.92
C ILE A 327 -5.50 -19.78 2.61
N LEU A 328 -6.76 -19.48 2.30
CA LEU A 328 -7.35 -19.88 1.02
C LEU A 328 -6.66 -19.18 -0.15
N THR A 329 -6.36 -17.88 -0.04
CA THR A 329 -5.61 -17.16 -1.06
C THR A 329 -4.19 -17.69 -1.20
N ASP A 330 -3.51 -18.04 -0.10
CA ASP A 330 -2.17 -18.62 -0.15
C ASP A 330 -2.17 -20.03 -0.78
N LEU A 331 -3.20 -20.83 -0.51
CA LEU A 331 -3.37 -22.15 -1.11
C LEU A 331 -3.71 -22.06 -2.61
N LEU A 332 -4.60 -21.16 -3.00
CA LEU A 332 -4.93 -20.91 -4.40
C LEU A 332 -3.74 -20.33 -5.16
N HIS A 333 -2.93 -19.47 -4.52
CA HIS A 333 -1.71 -18.94 -5.10
C HIS A 333 -0.66 -20.04 -5.34
N LYS A 334 -0.46 -20.94 -4.36
CA LYS A 334 0.42 -22.10 -4.54
C LYS A 334 -0.05 -23.00 -5.68
N TRP A 335 -1.37 -23.20 -5.81
CA TRP A 335 -1.94 -24.03 -6.87
C TRP A 335 -1.76 -23.43 -8.27
N ASN A 336 -1.86 -22.11 -8.42
CA ASN A 336 -1.64 -21.44 -9.72
C ASN A 336 -0.16 -21.37 -10.15
N GLN A 337 0.78 -21.64 -9.24
CA GLN A 337 2.21 -21.74 -9.52
C GLN A 337 2.67 -23.20 -9.77
N SER A 338 1.75 -24.17 -9.70
CA SER A 338 1.98 -25.60 -9.93
C SER A 338 1.63 -25.99 -11.36
#